data_AF-A0A940WQ69-F1
#
_entry.id   AF-A0A940WQ69-F1
#
_cell.length_a   1.000
_cell.length_b   1.000
_cell.length_c   1.000
_cell.angle_alpha   90.00
_cell.angle_beta   90.00
_cell.angle_gamma   90.00
#
_symmetry.space_group_name_H-M   'P 1'
#
loop_
_entity.id
_entity.type
_entity.pdbx_description
1 polymer ?
#
loop_
_entity_poly.entity_id
_entity_poly.type
_entity_poly.pdbx_seq_one_letter_code
_entity_poly.pdbx_strand_id
1 'polypeptide(L)'
;MKIEGTNRQSLPSWLKWVIRVVLAYFILLAIILTITIISILITFTFIVIDGFSDASSLGRISEEYLVPLSEFMWNLFTLLIPGL
;
A
#
# COMPACT_ATOMS: atom_id res chain seq x y z
N MET A 1 -3.43 32.86 43.40
CA MET A 1 -4.14 32.19 42.29
C MET A 1 -3.12 31.30 41.58
N LYS A 2 -3.05 30.02 41.95
CA LYS A 2 -2.04 29.07 41.42
C LYS A 2 -2.76 28.14 40.47
N ILE A 3 -2.62 28.38 39.17
CA ILE A 3 -3.08 27.44 38.15
C ILE A 3 -1.97 26.40 38.01
N GLU A 4 -2.04 25.37 38.85
CA GLU A 4 -1.19 24.20 38.72
C GLU A 4 -1.69 23.37 37.55
N GLY A 5 -0.84 23.31 36.53
CA GLY A 5 -1.05 22.52 35.35
C GLY A 5 -0.90 21.02 35.60
N THR A 6 -0.88 20.31 34.48
CA THR A 6 -0.54 18.90 34.34
C THR A 6 -1.58 17.93 34.90
N ASN A 7 -2.71 17.85 34.19
CA ASN A 7 -3.40 16.58 34.00
C ASN A 7 -2.51 15.67 33.12
N ARG A 8 -1.39 15.18 33.69
CA ARG A 8 -0.60 14.10 33.09
C ARG A 8 -1.29 12.81 33.48
N GLN A 9 -2.37 12.46 32.79
CA GLN A 9 -2.78 11.06 32.72
C GLN A 9 -1.57 10.31 32.16
N SER A 10 -0.85 9.63 33.06
CA SER A 10 0.25 8.75 32.70
C SER A 10 -0.36 7.60 31.91
N LEU A 11 -0.53 7.80 30.60
CA LEU A 11 -0.92 6.75 29.67
C LEU A 11 -0.03 5.54 29.98
N PRO A 12 -0.63 4.38 30.30
CA PRO A 12 0.11 3.24 30.79
C PRO A 12 1.20 2.88 29.77
N SER A 13 2.40 2.54 30.27
CA SER A 13 3.59 2.33 29.43
C SER A 13 3.35 1.30 28.32
N TRP A 14 2.49 0.30 28.58
CA TRP A 14 2.02 -0.67 27.59
C TRP A 14 1.25 -0.01 26.44
N LEU A 15 0.35 0.93 26.73
CA LEU A 15 -0.49 1.59 25.72
C LEU A 15 0.33 2.45 24.76
N LYS A 16 1.36 3.15 25.28
CA LYS A 16 2.32 3.88 24.42
C LYS A 16 3.08 2.94 23.49
N TRP A 17 3.40 1.74 23.96
CA TRP A 17 4.12 0.74 23.18
C TRP A 17 3.24 0.14 22.07
N VAL A 18 1.99 -0.21 22.39
CA VAL A 18 1.00 -0.68 21.41
C VAL A 18 0.76 0.36 20.34
N ILE A 19 0.53 1.62 20.71
CA ILE A 19 0.35 2.72 19.74
C ILE A 19 1.55 2.83 18.80
N ARG A 20 2.77 2.67 19.31
CA ARG A 20 3.98 2.73 18.47
C ARG A 20 4.06 1.59 17.46
N VAL A 21 3.71 0.37 17.87
CA VAL A 21 3.67 -0.80 16.98
C VAL A 21 2.57 -0.64 15.93
N VAL A 22 1.39 -0.20 16.34
CA VAL A 22 0.26 0.07 15.45
C VAL A 22 0.61 1.16 14.44
N LEU A 23 1.28 2.24 14.87
CA LEU A 23 1.71 3.31 13.98
C LEU A 23 2.76 2.83 12.97
N ALA A 24 3.71 2.00 13.39
CA ALA A 24 4.69 1.39 12.49
C ALA A 24 4.02 0.50 11.44
N TYR A 25 2.99 -0.26 11.82
CA TYR A 25 2.18 -1.06 10.90
C TYR A 25 1.47 -0.18 9.86
N PHE A 26 0.85 0.93 10.29
CA PHE A 26 0.20 1.87 9.36
C PHE A 26 1.19 2.50 8.37
N ILE A 27 2.41 2.84 8.82
CA ILE A 27 3.46 3.37 7.94
C ILE A 27 3.86 2.31 6.89
N LEU A 28 4.05 1.06 7.32
CA LEU A 28 4.40 -0.02 6.42
C LEU A 28 3.28 -0.28 5.38
N LEU A 29 2.02 -0.24 5.82
CA LEU A 29 0.85 -0.32 4.94
C LEU A 29 0.82 0.83 3.92
N ALA A 30 1.06 2.06 4.37
CA ALA A 30 1.10 3.24 3.50
C ALA A 30 2.21 3.12 2.45
N ILE A 31 3.38 2.58 2.81
CA ILE A 31 4.48 2.35 1.86
C ILE A 31 4.07 1.34 0.79
N ILE A 32 3.52 0.20 1.18
CA ILE A 32 3.06 -0.83 0.24
C ILE A 32 2.00 -0.25 -0.71
N LEU A 33 1.01 0.46 -0.16
CA LEU A 33 -0.03 1.11 -0.96
C LEU A 33 0.56 2.11 -1.95
N THR A 34 1.52 2.91 -1.51
CA THR A 34 2.21 3.91 -2.34
C THR A 34 2.94 3.24 -3.51
N ILE A 35 3.71 2.18 -3.24
CA ILE A 35 4.42 1.43 -4.28
C ILE A 35 3.44 0.83 -5.28
N THR A 36 2.33 0.24 -4.81
CA THR A 36 1.29 -0.33 -5.67
C THR A 36 0.69 0.73 -6.60
N ILE A 37 0.31 1.90 -6.07
CA ILE A 37 -0.26 3.00 -6.87
C ILE A 37 0.76 3.48 -7.92
N ILE A 38 2.03 3.65 -7.54
CA ILE A 38 3.10 4.03 -8.47
C ILE A 38 3.26 2.99 -9.57
N SER A 39 3.25 1.70 -9.21
CA SER A 39 3.36 0.61 -10.19
C SER A 39 2.20 0.63 -11.17
N ILE A 40 0.96 0.83 -10.71
CA ILE A 40 -0.22 0.93 -11.57
C ILE A 40 -0.12 2.14 -12.51
N LEU A 41 0.31 3.31 -12.01
CA LEU A 41 0.51 4.51 -12.81
C LEU A 41 1.54 4.28 -13.93
N ILE A 42 2.68 3.66 -13.60
CA ILE A 42 3.73 3.34 -14.57
C ILE A 42 3.21 2.38 -15.63
N THR A 43 2.54 1.31 -15.22
CA THR A 43 1.91 0.35 -16.13
C THR A 43 0.90 1.04 -17.06
N PHE A 44 0.05 1.91 -16.50
CA PHE A 44 -0.92 2.66 -17.27
C PHE A 44 -0.25 3.60 -18.28
N THR A 45 0.81 4.32 -17.88
CA THR A 45 1.61 5.14 -18.79
C THR A 45 2.22 4.30 -19.92
N PHE A 46 2.73 3.11 -19.64
CA PHE A 46 3.25 2.22 -20.68
C PHE A 46 2.16 1.79 -21.67
N ILE A 47 0.98 1.40 -21.17
CA ILE A 47 -0.18 1.05 -22.02
C ILE A 47 -0.60 2.23 -22.89
N VAL A 48 -0.58 3.45 -22.37
CA VAL A 48 -0.94 4.65 -23.13
C VAL A 48 0.10 4.94 -24.21
N ILE A 49 1.39 4.96 -23.86
CA ILE A 49 2.48 5.17 -24.84
C ILE A 49 2.40 4.12 -25.96
N ASP A 50 2.07 2.89 -25.60
CA ASP A 50 1.87 1.82 -26.56
C ASP A 50 0.68 2.05 -27.49
N GLY A 51 -0.49 2.37 -26.92
CA GLY A 51 -1.70 2.63 -27.68
C GLY A 51 -1.58 3.84 -28.61
N PHE A 52 -0.70 4.79 -28.30
CA PHE A 52 -0.35 5.90 -29.19
C PHE A 52 0.76 5.56 -30.21
N SER A 53 1.51 4.48 -30.03
CA SER A 53 2.63 4.06 -30.91
C SER A 53 2.30 2.91 -31.87
N ASP A 54 1.07 2.36 -31.87
CA ASP A 54 0.64 1.23 -32.72
C ASP A 54 1.61 0.03 -32.68
N ALA A 55 2.27 -0.20 -31.54
CA ALA A 55 3.20 -1.31 -31.38
C ALA A 55 2.44 -2.54 -30.84
N SER A 56 2.01 -3.42 -31.74
CA SER A 56 1.38 -4.73 -31.48
C SER A 56 2.11 -5.69 -30.50
N SER A 57 3.20 -5.27 -29.85
CA SER A 57 3.97 -6.04 -28.87
C SER A 57 3.39 -5.98 -27.44
N LEU A 58 2.60 -4.97 -27.09
CA LEU A 58 2.26 -4.66 -25.69
C LEU A 58 0.94 -5.23 -25.21
N GLY A 59 0.02 -5.59 -26.10
CA GLY A 59 -1.05 -6.53 -25.79
C GLY A 59 -0.49 -7.88 -25.28
N ARG A 60 0.63 -8.33 -25.89
CA ARG A 60 1.34 -9.54 -25.47
C ARG A 60 2.03 -9.37 -24.10
N ILE A 61 2.58 -8.18 -23.81
CA ILE A 61 3.15 -7.86 -22.49
C ILE A 61 2.07 -7.81 -21.39
N SER A 62 0.87 -7.33 -21.72
CA SER A 62 -0.26 -7.32 -20.78
C SER A 62 -0.67 -8.74 -20.36
N GLU A 63 -0.81 -9.65 -21.32
CA GLU A 63 -1.13 -11.05 -21.04
C GLU A 63 0.02 -11.78 -20.33
N GLU A 64 1.28 -11.50 -20.69
CA GLU A 64 2.44 -12.23 -20.19
C GLU A 64 2.92 -11.74 -18.81
N TYR A 65 2.73 -10.46 -18.49
CA TYR A 65 3.23 -9.87 -17.24
C TYR A 65 2.16 -9.26 -16.35
N LEU A 66 1.13 -8.60 -16.90
CA LEU A 66 0.16 -7.88 -16.08
C LEU A 66 -0.92 -8.81 -15.49
N VAL A 67 -1.38 -9.80 -16.26
CA VAL A 67 -2.32 -10.80 -15.75
C VAL A 67 -1.72 -11.60 -14.58
N PRO A 68 -0.52 -12.22 -14.71
CA PRO A 68 0.06 -13.00 -13.61
C PRO A 68 0.44 -12.13 -12.40
N LEU A 69 0.90 -10.90 -12.64
CA LEU A 69 1.22 -9.97 -11.56
C LEU A 69 -0.05 -9.57 -10.79
N SER A 70 -1.17 -9.34 -11.49
CA SER A 70 -2.45 -9.03 -10.85
C SER A 70 -2.97 -10.19 -9.99
N GLU A 71 -2.86 -11.43 -10.47
CA GLU A 71 -3.22 -12.63 -9.69
C GLU A 71 -2.31 -12.82 -8.47
N PHE A 72 -1.00 -12.57 -8.61
CA PHE A 72 -0.07 -12.61 -7.49
C PHE A 72 -0.41 -11.55 -6.42
N MET A 73 -0.68 -10.31 -6.84
CA MET A 73 -1.09 -9.25 -5.93
C MET A 73 -2.43 -9.56 -5.26
N TRP A 74 -3.36 -10.18 -5.99
CA TRP A 74 -4.64 -10.64 -5.45
C TRP A 74 -4.47 -11.77 -4.41
N ASN A 75 -3.60 -12.74 -4.68
CA ASN A 75 -3.28 -13.80 -3.72
C ASN A 75 -2.58 -13.26 -2.47
N LEU A 76 -1.68 -12.28 -2.62
CA LEU A 76 -1.09 -11.58 -1.47
C LEU A 76 -2.15 -10.83 -0.66
N PHE A 77 -3.08 -10.15 -1.33
CA PHE A 77 -4.15 -9.41 -0.69
C PHE A 77 -5.09 -10.33 0.11
N THR A 78 -5.54 -11.43 -0.50
CA THR A 78 -6.41 -12.43 0.16
C THR A 78 -5.70 -13.18 1.28
N LEU A 79 -4.38 -13.38 1.19
CA LEU A 79 -3.58 -13.94 2.27
C LEU A 79 -3.41 -12.96 3.44
N LEU A 80 -3.31 -11.67 3.15
CA LEU A 80 -3.19 -10.61 4.16
C LEU A 80 -4.52 -10.27 4.83
N ILE A 81 -5.64 -10.47 4.12
CA ILE A 81 -7.01 -10.31 4.62
C ILE A 81 -7.73 -11.66 4.49
N PRO A 82 -7.51 -12.61 5.42
CA PRO A 82 -8.21 -13.89 5.36
C PRO A 82 -9.69 -13.67 5.70
N GLY A 83 -10.59 -13.95 4.75
CA GLY A 83 -12.04 -13.92 4.97
C GLY A 83 -12.91 -13.20 3.92
N LEU A 84 -12.37 -12.89 2.74
CA LEU A 84 -13.17 -12.55 1.55
C LEU A 84 -13.68 -13.82 0.86
#